data_AF-A0A4W5NTX7-F1
#
_entry.id   AF-A0A4W5NTX7-F1
#
_cell.length_a   1.000
_cell.length_b   1.000
_cell.length_c   1.000
_cell.angle_alpha   90.00
_cell.angle_beta   90.00
_cell.angle_gamma   90.00
#
_symmetry.space_group_name_H-M   'P 1'
#
loop_
_entity.id
_entity.type
_entity.pdbx_description
1 polymer ?
#
loop_
_entity_poly.entity_id
_entity_poly.type
_entity_poly.pdbx_seq_one_letter_code
_entity_poly.pdbx_strand_id
1 'polypeptide(L)'
;MNMKKANHYYKLFITWTYQKIRKTFVQRNMFEFKHIKAFDRTYADNPGPMVVFATAGMLHAGQSLQIFNKWAGNEKNMIIILGYCVQGTIGHKIVNGQKQLEMENRQTLDVKLQVEYMSFSVHADPKGIMPLIRMAEPRNMLLVHREAKKIEFFKDKIEQFSINCFMPANGETTTVITNPSVPVDISLNLLKREMALGGPLPDPKKHRTTHGTLIMKDKVISPEQVLKELGLKVHQLRFTFRVQLHAAHSDPDTLIRIYTHLNRYSKIKLHHPAPPGHLVIKVSSSAEEPNTKVLLLSWSYQVRRTGVGNECELL
;
A
#
# COMPACT_ATOMS: atom_id res chain seq x y z
N MET A 1 27.03 -25.50 -15.15
CA MET A 1 26.02 -25.41 -16.23
C MET A 1 26.74 -25.42 -17.57
N ASN A 2 26.36 -26.27 -18.52
CA ASN A 2 27.01 -26.35 -19.84
C ASN A 2 26.59 -25.14 -20.70
N MET A 3 27.55 -24.39 -21.25
CA MET A 3 27.31 -23.18 -22.05
C MET A 3 26.39 -23.43 -23.25
N LYS A 4 26.39 -24.65 -23.80
CA LYS A 4 25.43 -25.06 -24.86
C LYS A 4 23.97 -25.02 -24.38
N LYS A 5 23.71 -25.50 -23.16
CA LYS A 5 22.37 -25.43 -22.54
C LYS A 5 21.98 -23.99 -22.22
N ALA A 6 22.93 -23.18 -21.75
CA ALA A 6 22.69 -21.75 -21.50
C ALA A 6 22.24 -21.03 -22.77
N ASN A 7 22.97 -21.21 -23.89
CA ASN A 7 22.60 -20.59 -25.17
C ASN A 7 21.24 -21.06 -25.67
N HIS A 8 20.85 -22.30 -25.42
CA HIS A 8 19.51 -22.78 -25.76
C HIS A 8 18.43 -22.02 -24.98
N TYR A 9 18.59 -21.86 -23.66
CA TYR A 9 17.64 -21.08 -22.86
C TYR A 9 17.58 -19.61 -23.26
N TYR A 10 18.71 -18.97 -23.55
CA TYR A 10 18.73 -17.58 -24.05
C TYR A 10 17.95 -17.43 -25.35
N LYS A 11 18.02 -18.42 -26.25
CA LYS A 11 17.24 -18.43 -27.50
C LYS A 11 15.74 -18.59 -27.23
N LEU A 12 15.35 -19.45 -26.28
CA LEU A 12 13.95 -19.67 -25.92
C LEU A 12 13.30 -18.41 -25.31
N PHE A 13 14.03 -17.70 -24.45
CA PHE A 13 13.51 -16.51 -23.74
C PHE A 13 13.96 -15.18 -24.37
N ILE A 14 14.16 -15.15 -25.68
CA ILE A 14 14.62 -13.95 -26.40
C ILE A 14 13.68 -12.75 -26.22
N THR A 15 12.39 -12.98 -25.94
CA THR A 15 11.37 -11.95 -25.74
C THR A 15 11.64 -11.05 -24.53
N TRP A 16 12.43 -11.52 -23.56
CA TRP A 16 12.83 -10.79 -22.35
C TRP A 16 14.04 -9.87 -22.58
N THR A 17 14.64 -9.92 -23.77
CA THR A 17 15.80 -9.09 -24.11
C THR A 17 15.39 -7.73 -24.68
N TYR A 18 16.33 -6.79 -24.71
CA TYR A 18 16.13 -5.45 -25.25
C TYR A 18 15.66 -5.48 -26.71
N GLN A 19 14.83 -4.51 -27.10
CA GLN A 19 14.15 -4.50 -28.41
C GLN A 19 15.12 -4.59 -29.60
N LYS A 20 16.31 -3.99 -29.49
CA LYS A 20 17.36 -4.11 -30.52
C LYS A 20 17.79 -5.56 -30.72
N ILE A 21 17.98 -6.31 -29.63
CA ILE A 21 18.37 -7.72 -29.67
C ILE A 21 17.26 -8.54 -30.33
N ARG A 22 16.01 -8.28 -29.99
CA ARG A 22 14.84 -8.96 -30.58
C ARG A 22 14.74 -8.74 -32.09
N LYS A 23 14.93 -7.50 -32.56
CA LYS A 23 14.90 -7.17 -34.01
C LYS A 23 16.05 -7.82 -34.76
N THR A 24 17.27 -7.73 -34.24
CA THR A 24 18.46 -8.31 -34.89
C THR A 24 18.44 -9.83 -34.87
N PHE A 25 17.85 -10.47 -33.85
CA PHE A 25 17.77 -11.92 -33.75
C PHE A 25 17.06 -12.58 -34.94
N VAL A 26 16.05 -11.91 -35.52
CA VAL A 26 15.33 -12.39 -36.71
C VAL A 26 16.25 -12.47 -37.93
N GLN A 27 17.21 -11.56 -38.04
CA GLN A 27 18.15 -11.49 -39.17
C GLN A 27 19.43 -12.31 -38.92
N ARG A 28 19.91 -12.36 -37.67
CA ARG A 28 21.14 -13.05 -37.29
C ARG A 28 21.06 -13.53 -35.84
N ASN A 29 21.40 -14.80 -35.62
CA ASN A 29 21.50 -15.36 -34.28
C ASN A 29 22.73 -14.80 -33.55
N MET A 30 22.51 -13.97 -32.52
CA MET A 30 23.59 -13.37 -31.74
C MET A 30 24.20 -14.31 -30.69
N PHE A 31 23.57 -15.45 -30.42
CA PHE A 31 24.09 -16.48 -29.52
C PHE A 31 24.86 -17.58 -30.26
N GLU A 32 25.18 -17.34 -31.53
CA GLU A 32 26.05 -18.19 -32.34
C GLU A 32 27.40 -17.49 -32.53
N PHE A 33 28.37 -17.95 -31.76
CA PHE A 33 29.69 -17.35 -31.69
C PHE A 33 30.67 -18.09 -32.61
N LYS A 34 31.21 -17.40 -33.63
CA LYS A 34 32.16 -18.00 -34.58
C LYS A 34 33.53 -18.32 -33.97
N HIS A 35 33.99 -17.51 -33.02
CA HIS A 35 35.34 -17.58 -32.44
C HIS A 35 35.36 -18.04 -30.98
N ILE A 36 34.20 -18.32 -30.38
CA ILE A 36 34.11 -18.75 -28.98
C ILE A 36 33.77 -20.24 -28.98
N LYS A 37 34.67 -21.04 -28.41
CA LYS A 37 34.52 -22.49 -28.29
C LYS A 37 34.34 -22.88 -26.82
N ALA A 38 33.76 -24.06 -26.58
CA ALA A 38 33.71 -24.61 -25.23
C ALA A 38 35.12 -24.91 -24.74
N PHE A 39 35.39 -24.60 -23.47
CA PHE A 39 36.68 -24.84 -22.86
C PHE A 39 36.83 -26.32 -22.48
N ASP A 40 37.92 -26.94 -22.92
CA ASP A 40 38.41 -28.23 -22.45
C ASP A 40 39.53 -28.00 -21.44
N ARG A 41 39.58 -28.79 -20.37
CA ARG A 41 40.61 -28.67 -19.31
C ARG A 41 42.03 -28.87 -19.85
N THR A 42 42.18 -29.66 -20.90
CA THR A 42 43.47 -29.90 -21.57
C THR A 42 44.05 -28.61 -22.17
N TYR A 43 43.21 -27.65 -22.55
CA TYR A 43 43.66 -26.39 -23.13
C TYR A 43 44.36 -25.48 -22.12
N ALA A 44 44.20 -25.71 -20.82
CA ALA A 44 44.88 -24.93 -19.78
C ALA A 44 46.41 -25.00 -19.87
N ASP A 45 46.92 -26.08 -20.45
CA ASP A 45 48.36 -26.37 -20.56
C ASP A 45 48.90 -26.08 -21.98
N ASN A 46 48.04 -25.63 -22.90
CA ASN A 46 48.45 -25.31 -24.26
C ASN A 46 49.34 -24.06 -24.31
N PRO A 47 50.42 -24.08 -25.10
CA PRO A 47 51.26 -22.91 -25.27
C PRO A 47 50.56 -21.84 -26.10
N GLY A 48 50.78 -20.57 -25.75
CA GLY A 48 50.30 -19.40 -26.48
C GLY A 48 49.26 -18.57 -25.73
N PRO A 49 48.95 -17.36 -26.23
CA PRO A 49 47.96 -16.49 -25.59
C PRO A 49 46.55 -17.05 -25.78
N MET A 50 45.77 -17.11 -24.70
CA MET A 50 44.36 -17.46 -24.76
C MET A 50 43.52 -16.62 -23.81
N VAL A 51 42.24 -16.45 -24.13
CA VAL A 51 41.26 -15.81 -23.27
C VAL A 51 40.24 -16.85 -22.84
N VAL A 52 40.12 -17.06 -21.53
CA VAL A 52 39.18 -18.03 -20.96
C VAL A 52 38.16 -17.31 -20.09
N PHE A 53 36.88 -17.52 -20.40
CA PHE A 53 35.77 -17.14 -19.55
C PHE A 53 35.43 -18.31 -18.64
N ALA A 54 35.67 -18.15 -17.34
CA ALA A 54 35.47 -19.21 -16.37
C ALA A 54 34.50 -18.80 -15.27
N THR A 55 33.67 -19.75 -14.85
CA THR A 55 32.83 -19.65 -13.65
C THR A 55 33.45 -20.47 -12.52
N ALA A 56 33.32 -20.07 -11.25
CA ALA A 56 32.58 -18.93 -10.71
C ALA A 56 33.39 -17.63 -10.60
N GLY A 57 32.72 -16.47 -10.66
CA GLY A 57 33.37 -15.15 -10.72
C GLY A 57 34.17 -14.72 -9.48
N MET A 58 33.94 -15.35 -8.33
CA MET A 58 34.64 -15.03 -7.06
C MET A 58 35.81 -16.00 -6.75
N LEU A 59 36.15 -16.90 -7.68
CA LEU A 59 37.21 -17.91 -7.51
C LEU A 59 37.05 -18.81 -6.28
N HIS A 60 35.83 -19.06 -5.83
CA HIS A 60 35.58 -19.93 -4.67
C HIS A 60 35.53 -21.41 -5.06
N ALA A 61 35.18 -21.74 -6.30
CA ALA A 61 35.05 -23.12 -6.76
C ALA A 61 35.02 -23.23 -8.29
N GLY A 62 35.18 -24.46 -8.77
CA GLY A 62 34.96 -24.82 -10.16
C GLY A 62 36.15 -24.55 -11.07
N GLN A 63 35.86 -24.34 -12.37
CA GLN A 63 36.90 -24.22 -13.40
C GLN A 63 37.76 -22.96 -13.22
N SER A 64 37.17 -21.86 -12.76
CA SER A 64 37.91 -20.62 -12.54
C SER A 64 39.02 -20.78 -11.51
N LEU A 65 38.73 -21.46 -10.39
CA LEU A 65 39.72 -21.75 -9.35
C LEU A 65 40.81 -22.71 -9.84
N GLN A 66 40.44 -23.75 -10.59
CA GLN A 66 41.41 -24.71 -11.16
C GLN A 66 42.40 -24.04 -12.11
N ILE A 67 41.90 -23.19 -13.01
CA ILE A 67 42.74 -22.42 -13.95
C ILE A 67 43.59 -21.41 -13.19
N PHE A 68 43.00 -20.70 -12.23
CA PHE A 68 43.72 -19.74 -11.40
C PHE A 68 44.91 -20.39 -10.68
N ASN A 69 44.73 -21.56 -10.05
CA ASN A 69 45.82 -22.25 -9.37
C ASN A 69 46.98 -22.62 -10.31
N LYS A 70 46.68 -22.99 -11.56
CA LYS A 70 47.70 -23.29 -12.57
C LYS A 70 48.42 -22.03 -13.08
N TRP A 71 47.70 -20.92 -13.21
CA TRP A 71 48.18 -19.73 -13.92
C TRP A 71 48.66 -18.60 -13.01
N ALA A 72 48.34 -18.65 -11.70
CA ALA A 72 48.65 -17.60 -10.72
C ALA A 72 50.13 -17.24 -10.62
N GLY A 73 51.02 -18.23 -10.74
CA GLY A 73 52.45 -18.05 -10.57
C GLY A 73 53.18 -17.41 -11.75
N ASN A 74 52.52 -17.11 -12.87
CA ASN A 74 53.15 -16.56 -14.07
C ASN A 74 52.78 -15.08 -14.26
N GLU A 75 53.78 -14.20 -14.23
CA GLU A 75 53.64 -12.74 -14.37
C GLU A 75 53.13 -12.29 -15.75
N LYS A 76 53.25 -13.13 -16.78
CA LYS A 76 52.72 -12.85 -18.13
C LYS A 76 51.20 -13.02 -18.22
N ASN A 77 50.60 -13.65 -17.20
CA ASN A 77 49.17 -13.88 -17.15
C ASN A 77 48.45 -12.69 -16.50
N MET A 78 47.17 -12.56 -16.82
CA MET A 78 46.28 -11.58 -16.21
C MET A 78 44.95 -12.24 -15.87
N ILE A 79 44.38 -11.85 -14.73
CA ILE A 79 43.00 -12.13 -14.37
C ILE A 79 42.21 -10.83 -14.31
N ILE A 80 41.01 -10.84 -14.89
CA ILE A 80 40.08 -9.72 -14.82
C ILE A 80 38.85 -10.16 -14.02
N ILE A 81 38.62 -9.52 -12.87
CA ILE A 81 37.47 -9.77 -12.01
C ILE A 81 36.37 -8.78 -12.37
N LEU A 82 35.24 -9.29 -12.86
CA LEU A 82 34.19 -8.48 -13.48
C LEU A 82 33.09 -7.97 -12.54
N GLY A 83 33.12 -8.36 -11.26
CA GLY A 83 32.03 -8.06 -10.34
C GLY A 83 32.41 -8.24 -8.87
N TYR A 84 31.47 -7.92 -7.99
CA TYR A 84 31.70 -7.92 -6.55
C TYR A 84 32.11 -9.30 -6.02
N CYS A 85 33.18 -9.32 -5.23
CA CYS A 85 33.63 -10.50 -4.51
C CYS A 85 33.31 -10.37 -3.02
N VAL A 86 32.57 -11.34 -2.50
CA VAL A 86 32.24 -11.43 -1.08
C VAL A 86 33.50 -11.58 -0.25
N GLN A 87 33.55 -10.91 0.90
CA GLN A 87 34.66 -10.99 1.84
C GLN A 87 34.98 -12.45 2.21
N GLY A 88 36.27 -12.78 2.28
CA GLY A 88 36.75 -14.14 2.58
C GLY A 88 36.98 -15.02 1.34
N THR A 89 36.41 -14.68 0.19
CA THR A 89 36.67 -15.39 -1.07
C THR A 89 38.09 -15.11 -1.60
N ILE A 90 38.65 -16.05 -2.37
CA ILE A 90 39.95 -15.85 -3.04
C ILE A 90 39.92 -14.63 -3.96
N GLY A 91 38.82 -14.45 -4.72
CA GLY A 91 38.63 -13.28 -5.57
C GLY A 91 38.72 -11.97 -4.81
N HIS A 92 38.15 -11.89 -3.60
CA HIS A 92 38.24 -10.69 -2.76
C HIS A 92 39.68 -10.44 -2.28
N LYS A 93 40.38 -11.50 -1.85
CA LYS A 93 41.77 -11.41 -1.36
C LYS A 93 42.71 -10.85 -2.43
N ILE A 94 42.65 -11.38 -3.66
CA ILE A 94 43.55 -10.96 -4.74
C ILE A 94 43.25 -9.55 -5.25
N VAL A 95 41.98 -9.15 -5.28
CA VAL A 95 41.57 -7.79 -5.68
C VAL A 95 42.08 -6.77 -4.66
N ASN A 96 42.12 -7.14 -3.38
CA ASN A 96 42.72 -6.32 -2.33
C ASN A 96 44.27 -6.37 -2.30
N GLY A 97 44.90 -6.99 -3.31
CA GLY A 97 46.35 -7.02 -3.46
C GLY A 97 47.07 -8.12 -2.68
N GLN A 98 46.37 -9.11 -2.12
CA GLN A 98 47.01 -10.23 -1.43
C GLN A 98 47.79 -11.10 -2.42
N LYS A 99 49.13 -11.09 -2.28
CA LYS A 99 50.05 -11.83 -3.17
C LYS A 99 50.28 -13.28 -2.75
N GLN A 100 50.17 -13.60 -1.46
CA GLN A 100 50.27 -14.99 -0.99
C GLN A 100 48.94 -15.47 -0.47
N LEU A 101 48.42 -16.55 -1.05
CA LEU A 101 47.16 -17.15 -0.68
C LEU A 101 47.39 -18.50 -0.02
N GLU A 102 46.73 -18.73 1.12
CA GLU A 102 46.61 -20.06 1.70
C GLU A 102 45.45 -20.81 1.05
N MET A 103 45.78 -21.95 0.45
CA MET A 103 44.82 -22.85 -0.16
C MET A 103 44.31 -23.86 0.87
N GLU A 104 43.15 -24.48 0.62
CA GLU A 104 42.52 -25.47 1.53
C GLU A 104 43.47 -26.62 1.91
N ASN A 105 44.39 -26.98 1.01
CA ASN A 105 45.35 -28.06 1.22
C ASN A 105 46.59 -27.63 2.06
N ARG A 106 46.53 -26.49 2.75
CA ARG A 106 47.66 -25.84 3.45
C ARG A 106 48.86 -25.51 2.55
N GLN A 107 48.65 -25.49 1.24
CA GLN A 107 49.64 -25.03 0.28
C GLN A 107 49.53 -23.52 0.13
N THR A 108 50.68 -22.85 0.10
CA THR A 108 50.75 -21.42 -0.22
C THR A 108 50.90 -21.24 -1.73
N LEU A 109 50.06 -20.38 -2.30
CA LEU A 109 50.10 -20.02 -3.71
C LEU A 109 50.55 -18.56 -3.84
N ASP A 110 51.64 -18.36 -4.57
CA ASP A 110 52.17 -17.02 -4.86
C ASP A 110 51.53 -16.47 -6.15
N VAL A 111 50.84 -15.34 -6.03
CA VAL A 111 50.05 -14.70 -7.07
C VAL A 111 50.90 -13.63 -7.75
N LYS A 112 51.56 -14.05 -8.83
CA LYS A 112 52.43 -13.19 -9.63
C LYS A 112 51.74 -12.57 -10.84
N LEU A 113 50.64 -13.18 -11.30
CA LEU A 113 49.83 -12.64 -12.38
C LEU A 113 49.26 -11.24 -12.08
N GLN A 114 48.93 -10.49 -13.13
CA GLN A 114 48.29 -9.19 -13.00
C GLN A 114 46.82 -9.36 -12.64
N VAL A 115 46.34 -8.62 -11.64
CA VAL A 115 44.95 -8.66 -11.17
C VAL A 115 44.30 -7.32 -11.51
N GLU A 116 43.34 -7.36 -12.44
CA GLU A 116 42.56 -6.19 -12.82
C GLU A 116 41.11 -6.35 -12.32
N TYR A 117 40.54 -5.29 -11.76
CA TYR A 117 39.14 -5.27 -11.34
C TYR A 117 38.34 -4.32 -12.22
N MET A 118 37.34 -4.86 -12.93
CA MET A 118 36.41 -4.07 -13.74
C MET A 118 34.98 -4.35 -13.30
N SER A 119 34.31 -3.35 -12.71
CA SER A 119 32.94 -3.53 -12.25
C SER A 119 31.94 -3.42 -13.42
N PHE A 120 31.57 -4.55 -14.02
CA PHE A 120 30.36 -4.65 -14.87
C PHE A 120 29.13 -4.85 -13.99
N SER A 121 28.82 -3.85 -13.18
CA SER A 121 27.63 -3.89 -12.32
C SER A 121 26.37 -3.73 -13.18
N VAL A 122 25.53 -4.77 -13.21
CA VAL A 122 24.15 -4.67 -13.71
C VAL A 122 23.23 -4.10 -12.62
N HIS A 123 23.76 -3.84 -11.42
CA HIS A 123 22.99 -3.25 -10.34
C HIS A 123 22.79 -1.76 -10.58
N ALA A 124 21.58 -1.30 -10.26
CA ALA A 124 21.21 0.10 -10.44
C ALA A 124 22.07 1.01 -9.55
N ASP A 125 22.79 1.93 -10.19
CA ASP A 125 23.56 2.96 -9.51
C ASP A 125 22.64 4.04 -8.94
N PRO A 126 23.09 4.81 -7.93
CA PRO A 126 22.35 5.97 -7.43
C PRO A 126 21.92 6.94 -8.54
N LYS A 127 22.74 7.08 -9.60
CA LYS A 127 22.41 7.89 -10.78
C LYS A 127 21.26 7.33 -11.61
N GLY A 128 21.08 6.01 -11.63
CA GLY A 128 19.97 5.36 -12.33
C GLY A 128 18.70 5.28 -11.49
N ILE A 129 18.83 5.15 -10.17
CA ILE A 129 17.68 5.06 -9.26
C ILE A 129 17.06 6.45 -9.01
N MET A 130 17.86 7.51 -8.90
CA MET A 130 17.33 8.85 -8.57
C MET A 130 16.28 9.37 -9.56
N PRO A 131 16.44 9.21 -10.89
CA PRO A 131 15.39 9.54 -11.86
C PRO A 131 14.11 8.73 -11.67
N LEU A 132 14.22 7.45 -11.31
CA LEU A 132 13.07 6.59 -11.05
C LEU A 132 12.28 7.08 -9.83
N ILE A 133 12.99 7.48 -8.77
CA ILE A 133 12.38 8.06 -7.55
C ILE A 133 11.63 9.35 -7.90
N ARG A 134 12.26 10.23 -8.68
CA ARG A 134 11.64 11.49 -9.12
C ARG A 134 10.41 11.27 -10.00
N MET A 135 10.41 10.23 -10.83
CA MET A 135 9.27 9.91 -11.69
C MET A 135 8.12 9.25 -10.92
N ALA A 136 8.44 8.43 -9.92
CA ALA A 136 7.45 7.69 -9.15
C ALA A 136 6.84 8.50 -8.00
N GLU A 137 7.54 9.54 -7.50
CA GLU A 137 7.16 10.37 -6.36
C GLU A 137 6.57 9.57 -5.18
N PRO A 138 7.29 8.54 -4.68
CA PRO A 138 6.75 7.67 -3.65
C PRO A 138 6.63 8.40 -2.32
N ARG A 139 5.54 8.14 -1.58
CA ARG A 139 5.37 8.69 -0.22
C ARG A 139 6.29 8.04 0.81
N ASN A 140 6.57 6.75 0.62
CA ASN A 140 7.38 5.94 1.52
C ASN A 140 8.33 5.06 0.69
N MET A 141 9.57 4.90 1.17
CA MET A 141 10.60 4.10 0.52
C MET A 141 11.26 3.16 1.51
N LEU A 142 11.44 1.89 1.11
CA LEU A 142 12.10 0.87 1.89
C LEU A 142 13.39 0.46 1.19
N LEU A 143 14.53 0.68 1.84
CA LEU A 143 15.85 0.34 1.29
C LEU A 143 16.30 -1.02 1.81
N VAL A 144 16.58 -1.95 0.90
CA VAL A 144 16.99 -3.33 1.20
C VAL A 144 18.19 -3.76 0.35
N HIS A 145 18.79 -4.90 0.69
CA HIS A 145 19.80 -5.61 -0.11
C HIS A 145 21.02 -4.75 -0.54
N ARG A 146 21.63 -4.02 0.41
CA ARG A 146 22.86 -3.25 0.18
C ARG A 146 23.72 -3.20 1.45
N GLU A 147 24.97 -2.80 1.29
CA GLU A 147 25.90 -2.59 2.41
C GLU A 147 25.45 -1.41 3.28
N ALA A 148 25.44 -1.58 4.60
CA ALA A 148 24.89 -0.62 5.57
C ALA A 148 25.38 0.82 5.35
N LYS A 149 26.71 1.02 5.26
CA LYS A 149 27.31 2.35 5.04
C LYS A 149 26.88 3.02 3.73
N LYS A 150 26.67 2.23 2.67
CA LYS A 150 26.24 2.76 1.36
C LYS A 150 24.75 3.07 1.35
N ILE A 151 23.93 2.34 2.10
CA ILE A 151 22.50 2.63 2.25
C ILE A 151 22.31 3.92 3.02
N GLU A 152 23.05 4.12 4.12
CA GLU A 152 22.94 5.31 4.97
C GLU A 152 23.17 6.59 4.15
N PHE A 153 24.27 6.65 3.38
CA PHE A 153 24.53 7.76 2.47
C PHE A 153 23.44 7.94 1.40
N PHE A 154 22.81 6.85 0.95
CA PHE A 154 21.74 6.92 -0.05
C PHE A 154 20.41 7.39 0.58
N LYS A 155 20.13 7.00 1.82
CA LYS A 155 18.99 7.43 2.62
C LYS A 155 19.03 8.95 2.82
N ASP A 156 20.19 9.49 3.22
CA ASP A 156 20.37 10.93 3.42
C ASP A 156 20.03 11.74 2.16
N LYS A 157 20.37 11.20 0.98
CA LYS A 157 20.01 11.84 -0.30
C LYS A 157 18.53 11.76 -0.63
N ILE A 158 17.83 10.70 -0.20
CA ILE A 158 16.39 10.53 -0.46
C ILE A 158 15.57 11.40 0.48
N GLU A 159 16.00 11.54 1.75
CA GLU A 159 15.31 12.36 2.75
C GLU A 159 15.26 13.84 2.36
N GLN A 160 16.22 14.31 1.54
CA GLN A 160 16.19 15.65 0.94
C GLN A 160 14.97 15.89 0.03
N PHE A 161 14.32 14.84 -0.47
CA PHE A 161 13.10 14.94 -1.29
C PHE A 161 11.80 14.86 -0.48
N SER A 162 11.88 14.97 0.86
CA SER A 162 10.72 14.85 1.76
C SER A 162 9.99 13.50 1.64
N ILE A 163 10.71 12.44 1.29
CA ILE A 163 10.21 11.07 1.20
C ILE A 163 10.58 10.33 2.50
N ASN A 164 9.61 9.68 3.13
CA ASN A 164 9.88 8.84 4.30
C ASN A 164 10.70 7.62 3.88
N CYS A 165 11.90 7.45 4.44
CA CYS A 165 12.81 6.39 4.06
C CYS A 165 13.14 5.45 5.23
N PHE A 166 12.97 4.15 5.01
CA PHE A 166 13.15 3.11 6.02
C PHE A 166 14.31 2.18 5.63
N MET A 167 15.09 1.75 6.62
CA MET A 167 16.22 0.82 6.46
C MET A 167 16.14 -0.25 7.57
N PRO A 168 15.24 -1.24 7.47
CA PRO A 168 15.14 -2.29 8.46
C PRO A 168 16.38 -3.19 8.44
N ALA A 169 16.80 -3.63 9.62
CA ALA A 169 17.74 -4.71 9.76
C ALA A 169 17.13 -6.06 9.32
N ASN A 170 17.98 -7.06 9.08
CA ASN A 170 17.50 -8.40 8.75
C ASN A 170 16.64 -8.97 9.89
N GLY A 171 15.41 -9.36 9.57
CA GLY A 171 14.43 -9.87 10.54
C GLY A 171 13.63 -8.79 11.28
N GLU A 172 13.88 -7.51 10.99
CA GLU A 172 13.10 -6.40 11.54
C GLU A 172 11.79 -6.20 10.77
N THR A 173 10.73 -5.83 11.48
CA THR A 173 9.43 -5.48 10.89
C THR A 173 9.25 -3.97 10.91
N THR A 174 9.02 -3.36 9.73
CA THR A 174 8.68 -1.94 9.61
C THR A 174 7.20 -1.79 9.27
N THR A 175 6.50 -0.96 10.04
CA THR A 175 5.10 -0.61 9.78
C THR A 175 5.03 0.70 9.01
N VAL A 176 4.43 0.65 7.81
CA VAL A 176 4.19 1.85 6.99
C VAL A 176 2.71 2.20 7.07
N ILE A 177 2.39 3.36 7.63
CA ILE A 177 1.01 3.85 7.69
C ILE A 177 0.60 4.30 6.30
N THR A 178 -0.40 3.63 5.73
CA THR A 178 -1.08 4.06 4.52
C THR A 178 -2.44 4.62 4.90
N ASN A 179 -2.84 5.76 4.33
CA ASN A 179 -4.23 6.23 4.42
C ASN A 179 -5.01 5.57 3.27
N PRO A 180 -5.79 4.50 3.51
CA PRO A 180 -6.58 3.90 2.46
C PRO A 180 -7.64 4.89 2.02
N SER A 181 -7.58 5.31 0.75
CA SER A 181 -8.73 5.92 0.10
C SER A 181 -9.64 4.77 -0.31
N VAL A 182 -10.71 4.53 0.43
CA VAL A 182 -11.74 3.58 0.00
C VAL A 182 -12.63 4.34 -0.99
N PRO A 183 -12.57 4.04 -2.31
CA PRO A 183 -13.53 4.61 -3.24
C PRO A 183 -14.91 4.06 -2.87
N VAL A 184 -15.84 4.96 -2.57
CA VAL A 184 -17.21 4.59 -2.22
C VAL A 184 -18.13 5.14 -3.30
N ASP A 185 -18.85 4.25 -3.96
CA ASP A 185 -19.81 4.62 -4.99
C ASP A 185 -21.13 5.06 -4.36
N ILE A 186 -21.65 6.20 -4.81
CA ILE A 186 -22.96 6.69 -4.38
C ILE A 186 -24.00 6.24 -5.40
N SER A 187 -25.09 5.63 -4.94
CA SER A 187 -26.21 5.28 -5.82
C SER A 187 -26.80 6.51 -6.50
N LEU A 188 -26.97 6.44 -7.83
CA LEU A 188 -27.62 7.49 -8.63
C LEU A 188 -29.02 7.85 -8.10
N ASN A 189 -29.75 6.89 -7.53
CA ASN A 189 -31.07 7.13 -6.96
C ASN A 189 -31.01 8.00 -5.70
N LEU A 190 -30.00 7.80 -4.85
CA LEU A 190 -29.78 8.61 -3.66
C LEU A 190 -29.37 10.03 -4.07
N LEU A 191 -28.46 10.15 -5.04
CA LEU A 191 -28.01 11.44 -5.55
C LEU A 191 -29.17 12.25 -6.14
N LYS A 192 -30.02 11.63 -6.98
CA LYS A 192 -31.21 12.28 -7.56
C LYS A 192 -32.21 12.72 -6.50
N ARG A 193 -32.42 11.92 -5.44
CA ARG A 193 -33.34 12.26 -4.34
C ARG A 193 -32.82 13.46 -3.54
N GLU A 194 -31.53 13.47 -3.20
CA GLU A 194 -30.89 14.60 -2.49
C GLU A 194 -30.91 15.89 -3.32
N MET A 195 -30.69 15.79 -4.64
CA MET A 195 -30.81 16.93 -5.56
C MET A 195 -32.24 17.46 -5.69
N ALA A 196 -33.26 16.61 -5.54
CA ALA A 196 -34.65 17.03 -5.58
C ALA A 196 -35.12 17.66 -4.26
N LEU A 197 -34.58 17.23 -3.12
CA LEU A 197 -34.94 17.73 -1.79
C LEU A 197 -34.28 19.06 -1.43
N GLY A 198 -33.00 19.23 -1.80
CA GLY A 198 -32.30 20.50 -1.62
C GLY A 198 -32.45 21.33 -2.88
N GLY A 199 -33.27 22.39 -2.85
CA GLY A 199 -33.58 23.32 -3.95
C GLY A 199 -32.38 23.83 -4.77
N PRO A 200 -32.61 24.76 -5.73
CA PRO A 200 -31.73 24.94 -6.89
C PRO A 200 -30.26 25.15 -6.50
N LEU A 201 -29.40 24.34 -7.14
CA LEU A 201 -27.93 24.25 -7.09
C LEU A 201 -27.25 24.27 -5.70
N PRO A 202 -26.27 23.38 -5.44
CA PRO A 202 -25.49 23.42 -4.20
C PRO A 202 -24.65 24.70 -4.14
N ASP A 203 -24.84 25.52 -3.10
CA ASP A 203 -23.95 26.62 -2.76
C ASP A 203 -22.56 26.04 -2.43
N PRO A 204 -21.49 26.41 -3.16
CA PRO A 204 -20.15 25.84 -2.97
C PRO A 204 -19.56 26.13 -1.59
N LYS A 205 -20.14 27.06 -0.82
CA LYS A 205 -19.68 27.37 0.55
C LYS A 205 -20.45 26.63 1.65
N LYS A 206 -21.50 25.89 1.33
CA LYS A 206 -22.29 25.13 2.32
C LYS A 206 -22.22 23.64 2.03
N HIS A 207 -21.51 22.91 2.89
CA HIS A 207 -21.53 21.46 2.88
C HIS A 207 -22.98 20.95 3.09
N ARG A 208 -23.48 20.15 2.15
CA ARG A 208 -24.78 19.48 2.28
C ARG A 208 -24.56 18.10 2.90
N THR A 209 -25.16 17.87 4.07
CA THR A 209 -25.09 16.58 4.76
C THR A 209 -26.05 15.58 4.10
N THR A 210 -25.50 14.59 3.39
CA THR A 210 -26.28 13.49 2.82
C THR A 210 -26.37 12.32 3.78
N HIS A 211 -27.57 11.78 3.98
CA HIS A 211 -27.79 10.63 4.85
C HIS A 211 -27.94 9.37 4.00
N GLY A 212 -27.03 8.42 4.16
CA GLY A 212 -27.04 7.16 3.42
C GLY A 212 -26.57 6.01 4.29
N THR A 213 -26.90 4.78 3.90
CA THR A 213 -26.40 3.58 4.54
C THR A 213 -25.32 2.97 3.65
N LEU A 214 -24.13 2.81 4.20
CA LEU A 214 -23.03 2.12 3.54
C LEU A 214 -23.25 0.61 3.68
N ILE A 215 -23.47 -0.08 2.56
CA ILE A 215 -23.38 -1.54 2.53
C ILE A 215 -21.90 -1.90 2.34
N MET A 216 -21.41 -2.94 3.01
CA MET A 216 -20.05 -3.51 2.89
C MET A 216 -19.77 -4.15 1.50
N LYS A 217 -20.24 -3.50 0.42
CA LYS A 217 -20.02 -3.80 -1.00
C LYS A 217 -19.66 -2.49 -1.74
N ASP A 218 -18.92 -1.61 -1.07
CA ASP A 218 -18.40 -0.33 -1.59
C ASP A 218 -19.45 0.64 -2.16
N LYS A 219 -20.72 0.49 -1.78
CA LYS A 219 -21.84 1.30 -2.30
C LYS A 219 -22.69 1.88 -1.19
N VAL A 220 -22.87 3.20 -1.22
CA VAL A 220 -23.83 3.91 -0.38
C VAL A 220 -25.19 3.92 -1.09
N ILE A 221 -26.18 3.33 -0.44
CA ILE A 221 -27.55 3.28 -0.94
C ILE A 221 -28.51 3.86 0.11
N SER A 222 -29.73 4.18 -0.34
CA SER A 222 -30.77 4.71 0.56
C SER A 222 -31.21 3.65 1.58
N PRO A 223 -31.58 4.04 2.82
CA PRO A 223 -32.03 3.09 3.85
C PRO A 223 -33.19 2.19 3.40
N GLU A 224 -34.14 2.74 2.65
CA GLU A 224 -35.29 2.00 2.10
C GLU A 224 -34.86 0.90 1.11
N GLN A 225 -33.86 1.20 0.27
CA GLN A 225 -33.33 0.25 -0.70
C GLN A 225 -32.54 -0.87 -0.03
N VAL A 226 -31.78 -0.57 1.05
CA VAL A 226 -31.10 -1.59 1.88
C VAL A 226 -32.10 -2.59 2.42
N LEU A 227 -33.19 -2.08 3.01
CA LEU A 227 -34.22 -2.92 3.63
C LEU A 227 -34.88 -3.83 2.59
N LYS A 228 -35.11 -3.32 1.37
CA LYS A 228 -35.63 -4.12 0.24
C LYS A 228 -34.63 -5.18 -0.23
N GLU A 229 -33.35 -4.82 -0.38
CA GLU A 229 -32.29 -5.75 -0.82
C GLU A 229 -31.98 -6.84 0.21
N LEU A 230 -32.07 -6.53 1.50
CA LEU A 230 -31.89 -7.49 2.60
C LEU A 230 -33.17 -8.26 2.94
N GLY A 231 -34.31 -7.98 2.30
CA GLY A 231 -35.59 -8.60 2.59
C GLY A 231 -36.14 -8.28 3.99
N LEU A 232 -35.67 -7.19 4.61
CA LEU A 232 -36.02 -6.78 5.96
C LEU A 232 -37.19 -5.79 5.95
N LYS A 233 -38.15 -5.99 6.85
CA LYS A 233 -39.22 -5.02 7.09
C LYS A 233 -38.76 -3.99 8.12
N VAL A 234 -39.13 -2.72 7.91
CA VAL A 234 -38.83 -1.64 8.87
C VAL A 234 -39.51 -1.95 10.20
N HIS A 235 -38.71 -2.10 11.26
CA HIS A 235 -39.27 -2.22 12.60
C HIS A 235 -39.65 -0.83 13.13
N GLN A 236 -40.96 -0.56 13.22
CA GLN A 236 -41.52 0.70 13.71
C GLN A 236 -41.49 0.69 15.25
N LEU A 237 -40.40 1.20 15.82
CA LEU A 237 -40.30 1.41 17.27
C LEU A 237 -40.98 2.73 17.65
N ARG A 238 -41.99 2.64 18.51
CA ARG A 238 -42.71 3.78 19.08
C ARG A 238 -42.55 3.76 20.59
N PHE A 239 -42.02 4.84 21.14
CA PHE A 239 -41.93 5.03 22.58
C PHE A 239 -43.18 5.77 23.04
N THR A 240 -43.70 5.36 24.19
CA THR A 240 -44.88 5.99 24.80
C THR A 240 -44.57 6.22 26.27
N PHE A 241 -44.71 7.48 26.69
CA PHE A 241 -44.52 7.89 28.07
C PHE A 241 -45.81 8.51 28.59
N ARG A 242 -46.12 8.25 29.85
CA ARG A 242 -47.29 8.79 30.55
C ARG A 242 -46.78 9.78 31.60
N VAL A 243 -47.20 11.03 31.50
CA VAL A 243 -46.93 12.06 32.49
C VAL A 243 -48.24 12.44 33.16
N GLN A 244 -48.27 12.50 34.49
CA GLN A 244 -49.39 13.05 35.23
C GLN A 244 -49.13 14.54 35.48
N LEU A 245 -50.13 15.37 35.21
CA LEU A 245 -50.08 16.82 35.39
C LEU A 245 -51.30 17.24 36.19
N HIS A 246 -51.10 18.01 37.25
CA HIS A 246 -52.21 18.67 37.93
C HIS A 246 -52.61 19.93 37.16
N ALA A 247 -53.83 19.93 36.62
CA ALA A 247 -54.38 21.05 35.89
C ALA A 247 -55.91 21.07 36.04
N ALA A 248 -56.43 22.18 36.55
CA ALA A 248 -57.88 22.41 36.74
C ALA A 248 -58.60 22.86 35.46
N HIS A 249 -57.92 22.87 34.32
CA HIS A 249 -58.45 23.36 33.04
C HIS A 249 -59.07 22.23 32.21
N SER A 250 -59.83 22.61 31.17
CA SER A 250 -60.35 21.66 30.19
C SER A 250 -59.21 20.96 29.43
N ASP A 251 -59.46 19.74 28.94
CA ASP A 251 -58.48 18.97 28.16
C ASP A 251 -57.97 19.73 26.92
N PRO A 252 -58.81 20.41 26.11
CA PRO A 252 -58.32 21.20 24.98
C PRO A 252 -57.49 22.42 25.39
N ASP A 253 -57.85 23.14 26.46
CA ASP A 253 -57.07 24.30 26.94
C ASP A 253 -55.70 23.89 27.47
N THR A 254 -55.65 22.77 28.19
CA THR A 254 -54.40 22.20 28.71
C THR A 254 -53.47 21.84 27.56
N LEU A 255 -54.01 21.24 26.49
CA LEU A 255 -53.27 20.89 25.29
C LEU A 255 -52.72 22.15 24.58
N ILE A 256 -53.54 23.18 24.37
CA ILE A 256 -53.09 24.45 23.75
C ILE A 256 -51.97 25.12 24.55
N ARG A 257 -52.05 25.11 25.88
CA ARG A 257 -51.00 25.65 26.76
C ARG A 257 -49.69 24.90 26.62
N ILE A 258 -49.73 23.56 26.54
CA ILE A 258 -48.54 22.73 26.32
C ILE A 258 -47.92 23.04 24.95
N TYR A 259 -48.72 23.12 23.88
CA TYR A 259 -48.22 23.49 22.55
C TYR A 259 -47.59 24.90 22.54
N THR A 260 -48.21 25.86 23.23
CA THR A 260 -47.69 27.23 23.35
C THR A 260 -46.36 27.26 24.11
N HIS A 261 -46.25 26.47 25.18
CA HIS A 261 -45.01 26.37 25.97
C HIS A 261 -43.88 25.70 25.16
N LEU A 262 -44.18 24.62 24.44
CA LEU A 262 -43.19 23.91 23.61
C LEU A 262 -42.69 24.75 22.43
N ASN A 263 -43.57 25.55 21.80
CA ASN A 263 -43.18 26.48 20.73
C ASN A 263 -42.32 27.65 21.23
N ARG A 264 -42.32 27.97 22.52
CA ARG A 264 -41.40 28.97 23.10
C ARG A 264 -39.98 28.44 23.30
N TYR A 265 -39.85 27.17 23.68
CA TYR A 265 -38.55 26.58 24.04
C TYR A 265 -37.84 25.87 22.88
N SER A 266 -38.57 25.49 21.83
CA SER A 266 -37.99 24.74 20.72
C SER A 266 -38.07 25.54 19.41
N LYS A 267 -37.00 25.47 18.60
CA LYS A 267 -37.05 25.86 17.18
C LYS A 267 -37.94 24.93 16.34
N ILE A 268 -38.61 23.96 16.96
CA ILE A 268 -39.43 22.93 16.33
C ILE A 268 -40.87 23.44 16.31
N LYS A 269 -41.35 23.89 15.15
CA LYS A 269 -42.76 24.25 14.95
C LYS A 269 -43.63 23.00 15.11
N LEU A 270 -44.30 22.87 16.24
CA LEU A 270 -45.33 21.86 16.43
C LEU A 270 -46.64 22.39 15.82
N HIS A 271 -47.02 21.88 14.64
CA HIS A 271 -48.31 22.17 14.01
C HIS A 271 -49.44 21.35 14.64
N HIS A 272 -50.61 21.97 14.81
CA HIS A 272 -51.85 21.29 15.18
C HIS A 272 -52.82 21.30 13.99
N PRO A 273 -53.40 20.14 13.59
CA PRO A 273 -53.10 18.79 14.07
C PRO A 273 -51.72 18.32 13.61
N ALA A 274 -51.01 17.57 14.47
CA ALA A 274 -49.66 17.11 14.18
C ALA A 274 -49.68 16.06 13.05
N PRO A 275 -48.81 16.16 12.03
CA PRO A 275 -48.72 15.14 10.99
C PRO A 275 -48.33 13.79 11.59
N PRO A 276 -48.86 12.68 11.05
CA PRO A 276 -48.62 11.34 11.57
C PRO A 276 -47.16 10.94 11.31
N GLY A 277 -46.27 11.11 12.31
CA GLY A 277 -44.91 10.57 12.18
C GLY A 277 -43.89 10.98 13.24
N HIS A 278 -44.02 12.15 13.87
CA HIS A 278 -42.91 12.73 14.64
C HIS A 278 -43.11 12.73 16.16
N LEU A 279 -44.16 13.37 16.66
CA LEU A 279 -44.50 13.42 18.08
C LEU A 279 -46.02 13.56 18.19
N VAL A 280 -46.66 12.66 18.93
CA VAL A 280 -48.09 12.69 19.22
C VAL A 280 -48.26 12.96 20.70
N ILE A 281 -48.96 14.05 21.02
CA ILE A 281 -49.33 14.42 22.38
C ILE A 281 -50.84 14.28 22.51
N LYS A 282 -51.30 13.45 23.43
CA LYS A 282 -52.73 13.30 23.75
C LYS A 282 -52.94 13.60 25.24
N VAL A 283 -53.91 14.44 25.55
CA VAL A 283 -54.32 14.75 26.94
C VAL A 283 -55.63 14.04 27.21
N SER A 284 -55.76 13.40 28.37
CA SER A 284 -57.01 12.83 28.87
C SER A 284 -57.13 13.05 30.38
N SER A 285 -58.31 13.46 30.85
CA SER A 285 -58.61 13.52 32.29
C SER A 285 -58.58 12.16 32.96
N SER A 286 -58.05 12.07 34.19
CA SER A 286 -58.17 10.87 35.01
C SER A 286 -59.62 10.68 35.47
N ALA A 287 -60.11 9.44 35.46
CA ALA A 287 -61.49 9.12 35.89
C ALA A 287 -61.68 9.25 37.41
N GLU A 288 -60.60 9.22 38.20
CA GLU A 288 -60.61 9.19 39.66
C GLU A 288 -60.37 10.58 40.29
N GLU A 289 -59.69 11.48 39.58
CA GLU A 289 -59.39 12.85 40.04
C GLU A 289 -59.52 13.85 38.87
N PRO A 290 -60.56 14.72 38.84
CA PRO A 290 -60.81 15.62 37.71
C PRO A 290 -59.74 16.70 37.52
N ASN A 291 -58.96 16.99 38.56
CA ASN A 291 -57.85 17.95 38.54
C ASN A 291 -56.51 17.31 38.11
N THR A 292 -56.49 16.01 37.84
CA THR A 292 -55.29 15.27 37.44
C THR A 292 -55.45 14.82 35.98
N LYS A 293 -54.63 15.39 35.10
CA LYS A 293 -54.61 15.10 33.67
C LYS A 293 -53.48 14.13 33.34
N VAL A 294 -53.77 13.14 32.50
CA VAL A 294 -52.77 12.20 31.98
C VAL A 294 -52.37 12.65 30.58
N LEU A 295 -51.10 12.99 30.43
CA LEU A 295 -50.47 13.31 29.16
C LEU A 295 -49.82 12.05 28.59
N LEU A 296 -50.30 11.60 27.45
CA LEU A 296 -49.68 10.56 26.65
C LEU A 296 -48.75 11.20 25.61
N LEU A 297 -47.45 11.07 25.83
CA LEU A 297 -46.41 11.49 24.90
C LEU A 297 -45.94 10.27 24.11
N SER A 298 -45.96 10.34 22.78
CA SER A 298 -45.48 9.23 21.98
C SER A 298 -44.77 9.66 20.72
N TRP A 299 -43.57 9.12 20.50
CA TRP A 299 -42.67 9.48 19.40
C TRP A 299 -42.05 8.24 18.76
N SER A 300 -41.63 8.38 17.50
CA SER A 300 -40.95 7.32 16.75
C SER A 300 -39.44 7.32 17.04
N TYR A 301 -38.78 6.16 16.87
CA TYR A 301 -37.32 6.04 17.08
C TYR A 301 -36.50 7.01 16.21
N GLN A 302 -36.95 7.35 15.00
CA GLN A 302 -36.28 8.32 14.13
C GLN A 302 -36.19 9.72 14.76
N VAL A 303 -37.15 10.09 15.60
CA VAL A 303 -37.15 11.36 16.36
C VAL A 303 -36.35 11.26 17.66
N ARG A 304 -36.00 10.05 18.13
CA ARG A 304 -35.20 9.90 19.35
C ARG A 304 -33.82 10.55 19.22
N ARG A 305 -33.24 10.59 18.01
CA ARG A 305 -31.98 11.32 17.74
C ARG A 305 -32.11 12.84 17.75
N THR A 306 -33.32 13.38 17.59
CA THR A 306 -33.58 14.84 17.63
C THR A 306 -34.27 15.30 18.91
N GLY A 307 -34.92 14.40 19.65
CA GLY A 307 -35.74 14.69 20.83
C GLY A 307 -35.22 14.09 22.15
N VAL A 308 -34.17 13.27 22.12
CA VAL A 308 -33.35 12.98 23.31
C VAL A 308 -32.07 13.75 23.11
N GLY A 309 -31.93 14.86 23.84
CA GLY A 309 -30.64 15.51 24.00
C GLY A 309 -29.67 14.48 24.59
N ASN A 310 -28.84 13.92 23.73
CA ASN A 310 -27.48 13.59 24.12
C ASN A 310 -26.65 14.78 23.67
N GLU A 311 -25.88 15.32 24.61
CA GLU A 311 -24.94 16.45 24.48
C GLU A 311 -25.67 17.81 24.48
N CYS A 312 -26.11 18.32 25.64
CA CYS A 312 -25.23 19.11 26.52
C CYS A 312 -23.73 18.80 26.39
N GLU A 313 -23.15 19.09 25.23
CA GLU A 313 -21.83 19.72 25.22
C GLU A 313 -22.09 21.19 25.50
N LEU A 314 -21.78 21.59 26.73
CA LEU A 314 -21.43 22.96 27.06
C LEU A 314 -20.22 23.33 26.19
N LEU A 315 -20.43 24.20 25.21
CA LEU A 315 -19.59 25.38 25.06
C LEU A 315 -20.30 26.53 25.76
#